data_AF-A0A1A0U8T4-F1
#
_entry.id   AF-A0A1A0U8T4-F1
#
_cell.length_a   1.000
_cell.length_b   1.000
_cell.length_c   1.000
_cell.angle_alpha   90.00
_cell.angle_beta   90.00
_cell.angle_gamma   90.00
#
_symmetry.space_group_name_H-M   'P 1'
#
loop_
_entity.id
_entity.type
_entity.pdbx_description
1 polymer ?
#
loop_
_entity_poly.entity_id
_entity_poly.type
_entity_poly.pdbx_seq_one_letter_code
_entity_poly.pdbx_strand_id
1 'polypeptide(L)' 'MNDEPLNYGHGAPLRLRNELHHGFKQVKWINGIEFLASYSEVGSGYGGYCEDHKYFGRHQTI' A
#
# COMPACT_ATOMS: atom_id res chain seq x y z
N MET A 1 10.04 -13.73 8.42
CA MET A 1 9.86 -14.18 7.03
C MET A 1 10.74 -15.40 6.85
N ASN A 2 10.15 -16.56 6.55
CA ASN A 2 10.85 -17.85 6.53
C ASN A 2 11.57 -18.15 7.86
N ASP A 3 10.81 -18.10 8.96
CA ASP A 3 11.30 -18.30 10.34
C ASP A 3 12.34 -17.30 10.87
N GLU A 4 12.85 -16.39 10.02
CA GLU A 4 13.82 -15.36 10.39
C GLU A 4 13.19 -13.97 10.58
N PRO A 5 13.80 -13.06 11.36
CA PRO A 5 13.37 -11.66 11.42
C PRO A 5 13.38 -11.00 10.03
N LEU A 6 12.47 -10.04 9.82
CA LEU A 6 12.37 -9.35 8.55
C LEU A 6 13.63 -8.52 8.30
N ASN A 7 14.19 -8.56 7.09
CA ASN A 7 15.31 -7.71 6.71
C ASN A 7 14.81 -6.30 6.32
N TYR A 8 15.71 -5.32 6.34
CA TYR A 8 15.37 -3.93 6.01
C TYR A 8 14.75 -3.78 4.61
N GLY A 9 15.30 -4.46 3.60
CA GLY A 9 14.80 -4.42 2.22
C GLY A 9 13.39 -5.00 2.03
N HIS A 10 12.97 -5.90 2.92
CA HIS A 10 11.64 -6.51 2.90
C HIS A 10 10.62 -5.76 3.77
N GLY A 11 11.03 -4.71 4.48
CA GLY A 11 10.12 -3.83 5.22
C GLY A 11 10.29 -3.87 6.73
N ALA A 12 11.44 -4.26 7.28
CA ALA A 12 11.67 -4.24 8.73
C ALA A 12 11.52 -2.83 9.33
N PRO A 13 10.89 -2.67 10.50
CA PRO A 13 10.54 -3.72 11.45
C PRO A 13 9.20 -4.42 11.16
N LEU A 14 8.28 -3.76 10.46
CA LEU A 14 6.91 -4.23 10.30
C LEU A 14 6.40 -4.04 8.87
N ARG A 15 5.75 -5.09 8.35
CA ARG A 15 5.16 -5.11 7.01
C ARG A 15 3.77 -5.76 7.05
N LEU A 16 2.86 -5.24 6.23
CA LEU A 16 1.54 -5.82 6.02
C LEU A 16 1.67 -7.06 5.13
N ARG A 17 1.02 -8.16 5.52
CA ARG A 17 0.84 -9.35 4.69
C ARG A 17 -0.65 -9.58 4.46
N ASN A 18 -1.05 -9.53 3.21
CA ASN A 18 -2.36 -9.96 2.74
C ASN A 18 -2.15 -10.85 1.52
N GLU A 19 -2.47 -12.13 1.65
CA GLU A 19 -2.20 -13.15 0.63
C GLU A 19 -3.21 -13.12 -0.51
N LEU A 20 -4.39 -12.52 -0.29
CA LEU A 20 -5.45 -12.42 -1.28
C LEU A 20 -5.24 -11.22 -2.22
N HIS A 21 -4.36 -10.29 -1.87
CA HIS A 21 -4.17 -9.03 -2.58
C HIS A 21 -2.78 -8.94 -3.22
N HIS A 22 -2.68 -8.11 -4.27
CA HIS A 22 -1.42 -7.86 -4.96
C HIS A 22 -0.35 -7.26 -4.04
N GLY A 23 0.91 -7.54 -4.39
CA GLY A 23 2.07 -7.15 -3.58
C GLY A 23 2.21 -5.65 -3.32
N PHE A 24 1.65 -4.77 -4.16
CA PHE A 24 1.69 -3.33 -3.91
C PHE A 24 0.79 -2.89 -2.74
N LYS A 25 -0.26 -3.66 -2.42
CA LYS A 25 -1.12 -3.43 -1.24
C LYS A 25 -0.42 -3.86 0.07
N GLN A 26 0.68 -4.59 -0.03
CA GLN A 26 1.46 -5.05 1.12
C GLN A 26 2.49 -3.99 1.52
N VAL A 27 2.04 -3.01 2.29
CA VAL A 27 2.86 -1.86 2.73
C VAL A 27 4.07 -2.32 3.56
N LYS A 28 5.25 -1.83 3.17
CA LYS A 28 6.53 -1.98 3.91
C LYS A 28 6.70 -0.82 4.89
N TRP A 29 7.41 -1.05 6.00
CA TRP A 29 7.77 -0.01 6.97
C TRP A 29 6.57 0.70 7.60
N ILE A 30 5.66 -0.08 8.18
CA ILE A 30 4.45 0.47 8.81
C ILE A 30 4.83 1.28 10.05
N ASN A 31 4.41 2.55 10.08
CA ASN A 31 4.51 3.42 11.25
C ASN A 31 3.18 3.49 12.03
N GLY A 32 2.05 3.40 11.33
CA GLY A 32 0.71 3.47 11.95
C GLY A 32 -0.38 2.93 11.02
N ILE A 33 -1.54 2.67 11.61
CA ILE A 33 -2.76 2.24 10.92
C ILE A 33 -3.88 3.14 11.41
N GLU A 34 -4.55 3.81 10.48
CA GLU A 34 -5.69 4.68 10.75
C GLU A 34 -6.93 4.09 10.09
N PHE A 35 -8.04 4.12 10.83
CA PHE A 35 -9.34 3.68 10.32
C PHE A 35 -10.13 4.91 9.85
N LEU A 36 -10.66 4.82 8.64
CA LEU A 36 -11.43 5.90 8.02
C LEU A 36 -12.86 5.42 7.78
N ALA A 37 -13.82 6.34 7.84
CA ALA A 37 -15.21 6.05 7.49
C ALA A 37 -15.39 6.02 5.96
N SER A 38 -14.70 6.91 5.24
CA SER A 38 -14.67 6.92 3.78
C SER A 38 -13.27 7.20 3.25
N TYR A 39 -12.88 6.49 2.20
CA TYR A 39 -11.61 6.73 1.50
C TYR A 39 -11.60 8.08 0.75
N SER A 40 -12.76 8.72 0.56
CA SER A 40 -12.85 10.08 -0.01
C SER A 40 -12.22 11.16 0.87
N GLU A 41 -11.99 10.84 2.16
CA GLU A 41 -11.43 11.77 3.14
C GLU A 41 -9.89 11.88 3.04
N VAL A 42 -9.23 10.98 2.29
CA VAL A 42 -7.77 10.90 2.19
C VAL A 42 -7.32 10.74 0.73
N GLY A 43 -6.30 11.51 0.33
CA GLY A 43 -5.73 11.46 -1.02
C GLY A 43 -6.65 12.07 -2.08
N SER A 44 -6.68 11.50 -3.29
CA SER A 44 -7.63 11.88 -4.34
C SER A 44 -8.95 11.09 -4.26
N GLY A 45 -9.16 10.37 -3.16
CA GLY A 45 -10.39 9.61 -2.93
C GLY A 45 -10.45 8.26 -3.64
N TYR A 46 -9.30 7.67 -4.00
CA TYR A 46 -9.24 6.35 -4.65
C TYR A 46 -8.64 5.24 -3.78
N GLY A 47 -8.42 5.49 -2.49
CA GLY A 47 -8.02 4.45 -1.53
C GLY A 47 -6.51 4.22 -1.40
N GLY A 48 -5.69 5.12 -1.95
CA GLY A 48 -4.26 5.21 -1.65
C GLY A 48 -3.39 5.58 -2.84
N TYR A 49 -2.12 5.88 -2.55
CA TYR A 49 -1.18 6.44 -3.52
C TYR A 49 -1.09 5.70 -4.86
N CYS A 50 -1.08 4.36 -4.85
CA CYS A 50 -1.04 3.59 -6.08
C CYS A 50 -2.32 3.71 -6.91
N GLU A 51 -3.50 3.77 -6.29
CA GLU A 51 -4.77 3.93 -7.00
C GLU A 51 -4.99 5.38 -7.44
N ASP A 52 -4.52 6.35 -6.66
CA ASP A 52 -4.61 7.77 -7.01
C ASP A 52 -3.69 8.14 -8.20
N HIS A 53 -2.54 7.47 -8.35
CA HIS A 53 -1.50 7.88 -9.32
C HIS A 53 -1.25 6.87 -10.46
N LYS A 54 -1.55 5.58 -10.27
CA LYS A 54 -1.31 4.56 -11.31
C LYS A 54 -2.61 4.24 -12.02
N TYR A 55 -2.93 5.08 -13.00
CA TYR A 55 -3.98 4.76 -13.97
C TYR A 55 -3.46 3.67 -14.92
N PHE A 56 -4.03 2.46 -14.85
CA PHE A 56 -3.74 1.37 -15.78
C PHE A 56 -4.48 1.53 -17.13
N GLY A 57 -4.74 2.77 -17.54
CA GLY A 57 -5.50 3.13 -18.74
C GLY A 57 -4.65 3.89 -19.76
N ARG A 58 -4.94 3.69 -21.05
CA ARG A 58 -4.23 4.29 -22.18
C ARG A 58 -4.65 5.75 -22.41
N HIS A 59 -4.59 6.60 -21.40
CA HIS A 59 -4.74 8.05 -21.60
C HIS A 59 -4.22 8.84 -20.41
N GLN A 60 -2.95 9.24 -20.50
CA GLN A 60 -2.51 10.48 -19.90
C GLN A 60 -2.03 11.36 -21.06
N THR A 61 -3.00 12.03 -21.69
CA THR A 61 -2.70 13.14 -22.59
C THR A 61 -2.56 14.37 -21.69
N ILE A 62 -1.31 14.84 -21.57
CA ILE A 62 -0.96 16.15 -21.05
C ILE A 62 -1.70 17.26 -21.78
#